data_AF-A0A949T2M0-F1
#
_entry.id   AF-A0A949T2M0-F1
#
_cell.length_a   1.000
_cell.length_b   1.000
_cell.length_c   1.000
_cell.angle_alpha   90.00
_cell.angle_beta   90.00
_cell.angle_gamma   90.00
#
_symmetry.space_group_name_H-M   'P 1'
#
loop_
_entity.id
_entity.type
_entity.pdbx_description
1 polymer ?
#
loop_
_entity_poly.entity_id
_entity_poly.type
_entity_poly.pdbx_seq_one_letter_code
_entity_poly.pdbx_strand_id
1 'polypeptide(L)'
;MRFIDLFAGLGGFHLALEALGHKCVFASEINQDLADLYKKNFGMRPHGDIRGLALAEIPPHDILCAGFPCQPFSKAGEQRGLKCPQWGDLIDYVVRILRHHEPQFFLIENVPNLVRHRKGKTWRSIQHRLRLAV
;
A
#
# COMPACT_ATOMS: atom_id res chain seq x y z
N MET A 1 -3.88 -0.85 18.40
CA MET A 1 -2.74 -0.34 17.60
C MET A 1 -3.24 0.72 16.64
N ARG A 2 -2.38 1.64 16.22
CA ARG A 2 -2.61 2.62 15.16
C ARG A 2 -2.12 2.03 13.83
N PHE A 3 -2.92 2.15 12.78
CA PHE A 3 -2.52 1.65 11.45
C PHE A 3 -2.73 2.70 10.36
N ILE A 4 -2.02 2.50 9.25
CA ILE A 4 -2.24 3.27 8.02
C ILE A 4 -2.70 2.34 6.89
N ASP A 5 -3.56 2.86 6.02
CA ASP A 5 -4.19 2.13 4.92
C ASP A 5 -3.79 2.73 3.57
N LEU A 6 -2.73 2.19 2.96
CA LEU A 6 -2.21 2.66 1.68
C LEU A 6 -2.88 1.90 0.53
N PHE A 7 -3.20 2.63 -0.54
CA PHE A 7 -3.96 2.09 -1.68
C PHE A 7 -5.31 1.55 -1.20
N ALA A 8 -6.01 2.39 -0.42
CA ALA A 8 -7.08 1.98 0.48
C ALA A 8 -8.29 1.39 -0.26
N GLY A 9 -8.54 1.82 -1.49
CA GLY A 9 -9.68 1.40 -2.29
C GLY A 9 -10.99 1.59 -1.53
N LEU A 10 -11.75 0.50 -1.36
CA LEU A 10 -12.99 0.49 -0.58
C LEU A 10 -12.78 0.42 0.95
N GLY A 11 -11.54 0.29 1.42
CA GLY A 11 -11.20 0.17 2.83
C GLY A 11 -11.30 -1.24 3.41
N GLY A 12 -10.89 -2.25 2.64
CA GLY A 12 -10.88 -3.64 3.12
C GLY A 12 -9.97 -3.85 4.33
N PHE A 13 -8.75 -3.30 4.30
CA PHE A 13 -7.86 -3.31 5.47
C PHE A 13 -8.43 -2.51 6.63
N HIS A 14 -9.01 -1.33 6.36
CA HIS A 14 -9.66 -0.52 7.38
C HIS A 14 -10.71 -1.33 8.14
N LEU A 15 -11.68 -1.89 7.43
CA LEU A 15 -12.77 -2.66 8.01
C LEU A 15 -12.25 -3.83 8.85
N ALA A 16 -11.26 -4.57 8.34
CA ALA A 16 -10.71 -5.72 9.05
C ALA A 16 -9.99 -5.33 10.35
N LEU A 17 -9.13 -4.31 10.30
CA LEU A 17 -8.35 -3.88 11.48
C LEU A 17 -9.20 -3.12 12.49
N GLU A 18 -10.17 -2.33 12.03
CA GLU A 18 -11.13 -1.66 12.91
C GLU A 18 -12.00 -2.67 13.66
N ALA A 19 -12.47 -3.72 12.99
CA ALA A 19 -13.22 -4.82 13.63
C ALA A 19 -12.38 -5.56 14.70
N LEU A 20 -11.05 -5.53 14.60
CA LEU A 20 -10.11 -6.06 15.60
C LEU A 20 -9.75 -5.03 16.70
N GLY A 21 -10.39 -3.87 16.73
CA GLY A 21 -10.17 -2.82 17.73
C GLY A 21 -8.92 -1.97 17.47
N HIS A 22 -8.42 -1.92 16.24
CA HIS A 22 -7.34 -1.02 15.85
C HIS A 22 -7.88 0.28 15.24
N LYS A 23 -7.06 1.34 15.25
CA LYS A 23 -7.47 2.67 14.80
C LYS A 23 -6.73 3.09 13.54
N CYS A 24 -7.46 3.39 12.47
CA CYS A 24 -6.87 4.00 11.28
C CYS A 24 -6.46 5.43 11.60
N VAL A 25 -5.21 5.79 11.32
CA VAL A 25 -4.69 7.16 11.53
C VAL A 25 -4.32 7.87 10.23
N PHE A 26 -4.26 7.14 9.11
CA PHE A 26 -4.00 7.70 7.80
C PHE A 26 -4.45 6.74 6.70
N ALA A 27 -4.96 7.28 5.60
CA ALA A 27 -5.30 6.52 4.40
C ALA A 27 -4.87 7.25 3.13
N SER A 28 -4.51 6.51 2.08
CA SER A 28 -4.19 7.05 0.75
C SER A 28 -4.93 6.28 -0.34
N GLU A 29 -5.68 7.01 -1.17
CA GLU A 29 -6.43 6.50 -2.31
C GLU A 29 -6.49 7.59 -3.39
N ILE A 30 -6.09 7.27 -4.62
CA ILE A 30 -5.97 8.24 -5.71
C ILE A 30 -7.29 8.43 -6.47
N ASN A 31 -8.13 7.38 -6.53
CA ASN A 31 -9.42 7.42 -7.17
C ASN A 31 -10.41 8.23 -6.32
N GLN A 32 -10.94 9.32 -6.88
CA GLN A 32 -11.81 10.24 -6.14
C GLN A 32 -13.16 9.60 -5.75
N ASP A 33 -13.74 8.74 -6.59
CA ASP A 33 -15.00 8.06 -6.28
C ASP A 33 -14.81 7.10 -5.09
N LEU A 34 -13.69 6.37 -5.06
CA LEU A 34 -13.34 5.52 -3.93
C LEU A 34 -13.02 6.33 -2.67
N ALA A 35 -12.31 7.44 -2.80
CA ALA A 35 -12.00 8.32 -1.68
C ALA A 35 -13.28 8.94 -1.06
N ASP A 36 -14.26 9.31 -1.88
CA ASP A 36 -15.55 9.82 -1.41
C ASP A 36 -16.36 8.73 -0.71
N LEU A 37 -16.35 7.50 -1.25
CA LEU A 37 -16.99 6.36 -0.60
C LEU A 37 -16.28 5.98 0.72
N TYR A 38 -14.95 6.01 0.76
CA TYR A 38 -14.16 5.78 1.97
C TYR A 38 -14.50 6.82 3.05
N LYS A 39 -14.57 8.10 2.67
CA LYS A 39 -15.00 9.18 3.58
C LYS A 39 -16.41 8.97 4.10
N LYS A 40 -17.34 8.54 3.24
CA LYS A 40 -18.72 8.25 3.62
C LYS A 40 -18.81 7.12 4.66
N ASN A 41 -17.99 6.07 4.50
CA ASN A 41 -18.06 4.88 5.34
C ASN A 41 -17.27 5.04 6.66
N PHE A 42 -16.13 5.72 6.63
CA PHE A 42 -15.19 5.77 7.76
C PHE A 42 -14.99 7.18 8.34
N GLY A 43 -15.68 8.20 7.81
CA GLY A 43 -15.54 9.60 8.25
C GLY A 43 -14.18 10.24 7.96
N MET A 44 -13.26 9.53 7.30
CA MET A 44 -11.90 9.96 6.98
C MET A 44 -11.76 10.12 5.47
N ARG A 45 -11.29 11.27 4.98
CA ARG A 45 -10.93 11.43 3.57
C ARG A 45 -9.49 10.95 3.34
N PRO A 46 -9.23 9.96 2.46
CA PRO A 46 -7.87 9.60 2.09
C PRO A 46 -7.11 10.76 1.45
N HIS A 47 -5.79 10.77 1.59
CA HIS A 47 -4.94 11.88 1.16
C HIS A 47 -4.93 12.11 -0.37
N GLY A 48 -5.06 11.06 -1.17
CA GLY A 48 -4.85 11.11 -2.62
C GLY A 48 -3.61 10.32 -3.05
N ASP A 49 -2.94 10.80 -4.10
CA ASP A 49 -1.71 10.19 -4.61
C ASP A 49 -0.58 10.28 -3.57
N ILE A 50 0.00 9.13 -3.24
CA ILE A 50 1.10 9.00 -2.28
C ILE A 50 2.42 9.61 -2.79
N ARG A 51 2.54 9.88 -4.09
CA ARG A 51 3.80 10.35 -4.70
C ARG A 51 4.25 11.74 -4.23
N GLY A 52 3.30 12.61 -3.91
CA GLY A 52 3.54 14.00 -3.51
C GLY A 52 3.62 14.22 -1.99
N LEU A 53 3.38 13.18 -1.20
CA LEU A 53 3.24 13.27 0.25
C LEU A 53 4.61 13.29 0.93
N ALA A 54 4.86 14.27 1.82
CA ALA A 54 6.05 14.25 2.65
C ALA A 54 5.91 13.16 3.74
N LEU A 55 6.98 12.40 3.99
CA LEU A 55 6.92 11.26 4.93
C LEU A 55 6.53 11.68 6.35
N ALA A 56 6.87 12.91 6.75
CA ALA A 56 6.53 13.51 8.04
C ALA A 56 5.05 13.87 8.19
N GLU A 57 4.30 13.97 7.08
CA GLU A 57 2.84 14.18 7.11
C GLU A 57 2.07 12.90 7.43
N ILE A 58 2.71 11.73 7.26
CA ILE A 58 2.14 10.45 7.66
C ILE A 58 2.31 10.33 9.19
N PRO A 59 1.24 10.15 9.96
CA PRO A 59 1.35 9.98 11.41
C PRO A 59 2.13 8.71 11.80
N PRO A 60 2.80 8.71 12.96
CA PRO A 60 3.34 7.49 13.55
C PRO A 60 2.25 6.42 13.70
N HIS A 61 2.62 5.19 13.40
CA HIS A 61 1.74 4.04 13.33
C HIS A 61 2.49 2.76 13.67
N ASP A 62 1.75 1.76 14.15
CA ASP A 62 2.30 0.47 14.53
C ASP A 62 2.16 -0.56 13.41
N ILE A 63 1.19 -0.37 12.50
CA ILE A 63 0.88 -1.29 11.41
C ILE A 63 0.77 -0.51 10.08
N LEU A 64 1.52 -0.93 9.07
CA LEU A 64 1.36 -0.44 7.69
C LEU A 64 0.61 -1.45 6.84
N CYS A 65 -0.48 -1.05 6.20
CA CYS A 65 -1.18 -1.87 5.20
C CYS A 65 -1.00 -1.30 3.79
N ALA A 66 -0.74 -2.17 2.82
CA ALA A 66 -0.60 -1.76 1.42
C ALA A 66 -1.10 -2.82 0.44
N GLY A 67 -2.24 -2.55 -0.20
CA GLY A 67 -2.74 -3.31 -1.36
C GLY A 67 -2.29 -2.66 -2.67
N PHE A 68 -0.99 -2.62 -2.94
CA PHE A 68 -0.46 -1.82 -4.04
C PHE A 68 -0.86 -2.36 -5.43
N PRO A 69 -1.05 -1.49 -6.45
CA PRO A 69 -1.59 -1.86 -7.75
C PRO A 69 -0.96 -3.12 -8.37
N CYS A 70 -1.82 -4.08 -8.72
CA CYS A 70 -1.43 -5.40 -9.22
C CYS A 70 -1.35 -5.47 -10.75
N GLN A 71 -1.88 -4.47 -11.48
CA GLN A 71 -1.95 -4.43 -12.94
C GLN A 71 -0.59 -4.65 -13.63
N PRO A 72 0.53 -4.09 -13.11
CA PRO A 72 1.86 -4.34 -13.70
C PRO A 72 2.33 -5.79 -13.59
N PHE A 73 1.76 -6.58 -12.68
CA PHE A 73 2.19 -7.94 -12.35
C PHE A 73 1.15 -9.01 -12.74
N SER A 74 -0.08 -8.60 -13.07
CA SER A 74 -1.15 -9.48 -13.50
C SER A 74 -0.88 -10.11 -14.87
N LYS A 75 -1.33 -11.36 -15.07
CA LYS A 75 -1.26 -12.05 -16.37
C LYS A 75 -2.10 -11.37 -17.45
N ALA A 76 -3.17 -10.67 -17.04
CA ALA A 76 -4.07 -9.95 -17.93
C ALA A 76 -3.54 -8.56 -18.33
N GLY A 77 -2.45 -8.09 -17.71
CA GLY A 77 -1.81 -6.81 -18.03
C GLY A 77 -0.56 -6.97 -18.90
N GLU A 78 0.10 -5.86 -19.19
CA GLU A 78 1.32 -5.82 -20.01
C GLU A 78 2.57 -6.44 -19.33
N GLN A 79 2.46 -6.86 -18.06
CA GLN A 79 3.53 -7.50 -17.29
C GLN A 79 4.85 -6.71 -17.26
N ARG A 80 4.73 -5.36 -17.30
CA ARG A 80 5.89 -4.46 -17.22
C ARG A 80 6.49 -4.41 -15.80
N GLY A 81 5.76 -4.89 -14.79
CA GLY A 81 6.18 -4.94 -13.39
C GLY A 81 6.71 -3.59 -12.88
N LEU A 82 7.90 -3.62 -12.28
CA LEU A 82 8.58 -2.41 -11.78
C LEU A 82 8.96 -1.40 -12.86
N LYS A 83 8.86 -1.77 -14.15
CA LYS A 83 9.08 -0.84 -15.27
C LYS A 83 7.78 -0.20 -15.78
N CYS A 84 6.64 -0.49 -15.15
CA CYS A 84 5.39 0.19 -15.47
C CYS A 84 5.53 1.67 -15.08
N PRO A 85 5.45 2.62 -16.03
CA PRO A 85 5.66 4.04 -15.73
C PRO A 85 4.66 4.59 -14.72
N GLN A 86 3.45 4.04 -14.70
CA GLN A 86 2.35 4.56 -13.91
C GLN A 86 2.21 3.92 -12.54
N TRP A 87 2.69 2.69 -12.34
CA TRP A 87 2.38 1.91 -11.12
C TRP A 87 3.55 1.10 -10.57
N GLY A 88 4.63 0.95 -11.34
CA GLY A 88 5.75 0.07 -10.99
C GLY A 88 6.60 0.59 -9.83
N ASP A 89 6.50 1.88 -9.55
CA ASP A 89 7.22 2.62 -8.51
C ASP A 89 6.51 2.63 -7.15
N LEU A 90 5.22 2.31 -7.09
CA LEU A 90 4.42 2.48 -5.87
C LEU A 90 4.91 1.66 -4.68
N ILE A 91 5.50 0.50 -4.92
CA ILE A 91 6.15 -0.29 -3.87
C ILE A 91 7.35 0.43 -3.24
N ASP A 92 8.02 1.31 -3.98
CA ASP A 92 9.16 2.07 -3.46
C ASP A 92 8.70 3.15 -2.47
N TYR A 93 7.48 3.68 -2.62
CA TYR A 93 6.87 4.57 -1.62
C TYR A 93 6.54 3.83 -0.33
N VAL A 94 6.02 2.60 -0.42
CA VAL A 94 5.82 1.73 0.75
C VAL A 94 7.14 1.51 1.48
N VAL A 95 8.21 1.16 0.76
CA VAL A 95 9.55 0.95 1.32
C VAL A 95 10.10 2.22 1.99
N ARG A 96 9.88 3.41 1.41
CA ARG A 96 10.28 4.69 2.01
C ARG A 96 9.55 4.98 3.31
N ILE A 97 8.25 4.68 3.38
CA ILE A 97 7.44 4.88 4.59
C ILE A 97 7.86 3.90 5.68
N LEU A 98 8.07 2.62 5.34
CA LEU A 98 8.59 1.61 6.27
C LEU A 98 9.90 2.06 6.92
N ARG A 99 10.86 2.54 6.11
CA ARG A 99 12.16 3.03 6.59
C ARG A 99 12.08 4.27 7.48
N HIS A 100 11.08 5.12 7.29
CA HIS A 100 10.97 6.37 8.04
C HIS A 100 10.23 6.18 9.36
N HIS A 101 9.17 5.36 9.36
CA HIS A 101 8.29 5.18 10.51
C HIS A 101 8.59 3.92 11.33
N GLU A 102 9.34 2.97 10.78
CA GLU A 102 9.72 1.70 11.43
C GLU A 102 8.56 1.03 12.19
N PRO A 103 7.39 0.79 11.53
CA PRO A 103 6.23 0.22 12.20
C PRO A 103 6.53 -1.21 12.67
N GLN A 104 5.87 -1.64 13.75
CA GLN A 104 6.04 -2.97 14.33
C GLN A 104 5.65 -4.09 13.35
N PHE A 105 4.62 -3.82 12.52
CA PHE A 105 4.11 -4.77 11.55
C PHE A 105 3.83 -4.10 10.20
N PHE A 106 3.89 -4.89 9.14
CA PHE A 106 3.36 -4.49 7.84
C PHE A 106 2.63 -5.65 7.16
N LEU A 107 1.56 -5.32 6.45
CA LEU A 107 0.75 -6.24 5.65
C LEU A 107 0.74 -5.74 4.20
N ILE A 108 1.16 -6.61 3.28
CA ILE A 108 1.19 -6.29 1.86
C ILE A 108 0.38 -7.35 1.11
N GLU A 109 -0.54 -6.89 0.26
CA GLU A 109 -1.36 -7.74 -0.59
C GLU A 109 -1.01 -7.52 -2.06
N ASN A 110 -1.02 -8.61 -2.82
CA ASN A 110 -0.95 -8.56 -4.28
C ASN A 110 -1.44 -9.88 -4.89
N VAL A 111 -1.59 -9.91 -6.23
CA VAL A 111 -2.06 -11.08 -6.95
C VAL A 111 -1.08 -12.27 -6.89
N PRO A 112 -1.58 -13.52 -6.98
CA PRO A 112 -0.72 -14.72 -6.95
C PRO A 112 0.36 -14.77 -8.04
N ASN A 113 0.19 -14.05 -9.15
CA ASN A 113 1.20 -14.02 -10.21
C ASN A 113 2.47 -13.25 -9.81
N LEU A 114 2.45 -12.41 -8.76
CA LEU A 114 3.61 -11.66 -8.30
C LEU A 114 4.81 -12.58 -8.01
N VAL A 115 4.57 -13.72 -7.36
CA VAL A 115 5.61 -14.70 -7.01
C VAL A 115 6.16 -15.45 -8.23
N ARG A 116 5.40 -15.53 -9.32
CA ARG A 116 5.81 -16.19 -10.57
C ARG A 116 6.38 -15.21 -11.59
N HIS A 117 6.06 -13.92 -11.46
CA HIS A 117 6.41 -12.88 -12.43
C HIS A 117 7.92 -12.84 -12.70
N ARG A 118 8.29 -12.95 -13.99
CA ARG A 118 9.68 -13.05 -14.45
C ARG A 118 10.47 -14.18 -13.74
N LYS A 119 9.91 -15.38 -13.67
CA LYS A 119 10.52 -16.55 -13.00
C LYS A 119 10.86 -16.23 -11.53
N GLY A 120 9.98 -15.49 -10.86
CA GLY A 120 10.09 -15.05 -9.47
C GLY A 120 11.14 -13.96 -9.19
N LYS A 121 11.81 -13.40 -10.21
CA LYS A 121 12.80 -12.32 -10.01
C LYS A 121 12.18 -11.08 -9.37
N THR A 122 10.93 -10.79 -9.71
CA THR A 122 10.21 -9.59 -9.24
C THR A 122 9.93 -9.68 -7.75
N TRP A 123 9.34 -10.79 -7.32
CA TRP A 123 9.10 -11.02 -5.90
C TRP A 123 10.38 -11.03 -5.08
N ARG A 124 11.44 -11.71 -5.56
CA ARG A 124 12.77 -11.66 -4.90
C ARG A 124 13.28 -10.23 -4.72
N SER A 125 13.12 -9.39 -5.74
CA SER A 125 13.52 -7.99 -5.66
C SER A 125 12.70 -7.19 -4.64
N ILE A 126 11.37 -7.36 -4.61
CA ILE A 126 10.49 -6.68 -3.64
C ILE A 126 10.79 -7.17 -2.23
N GLN A 127 10.89 -8.48 -2.03
CA GLN A 127 11.22 -9.09 -0.74
C GLN A 127 12.58 -8.61 -0.20
N HIS A 128 13.58 -8.44 -1.09
CA HIS A 128 14.86 -7.86 -0.70
C HIS A 128 14.73 -6.40 -0.26
N ARG A 129 13.97 -5.57 -0.98
CA ARG A 129 13.71 -4.16 -0.59
C ARG A 129 13.01 -4.06 0.76
N LEU A 130 11.99 -4.91 0.99
CA LEU A 130 11.24 -4.96 2.25
C LEU A 130 12.14 -5.36 3.43
N ARG A 131 13.00 -6.37 3.26
CA ARG A 131 13.97 -6.78 4.30
C ARG A 131 15.04 -5.72 4.62
N LEU A 132 15.28 -4.77 3.73
CA LEU A 132 16.19 -3.65 3.97
C LEU A 132 15.44 -2.41 4.48
N ALA A 133 14.15 -2.52 4.75
CA ALA A 133 13.30 -1.43 5.22
C ALA A 133 12.90 -1.59 6.69
N VAL A 134 13.17 -2.76 7.27
CA VAL A 134 12.90 -3.14 8.66
C VAL A 134 14.10 -3.87 9.23
#